data_AF-A0A497FKP8-F1
#
_entry.id   AF-A0A497FKP8-F1
#
_cell.length_a   1.000
_cell.length_b   1.000
_cell.length_c   1.000
_cell.angle_alpha   90.00
_cell.angle_beta   90.00
_cell.angle_gamma   90.00
#
_symmetry.space_group_name_H-M   'P 1'
#
loop_
_entity.id
_entity.type
_entity.pdbx_description
1 polymer ?
#
loop_
_entity_poly.entity_id
_entity_poly.type
_entity_poly.pdbx_seq_one_letter_code
_entity_poly.pdbx_strand_id
1 'polypeptide(L)' 'MRTIFYLTKFQYADIKDALDDICDKDDTFRYDIKHMGSKVKLIVYSETEKQAYARGFWIRDKLGIDVGFAVRR' A
#
# COMPACT_ATOMS: atom_id res chain seq x y z
N MET A 1 5.31 12.14 -0.45
CA MET A 1 4.66 11.44 -1.58
C MET A 1 3.76 10.33 -1.08
N ARG A 2 2.77 9.93 -1.87
CA ARG A 2 1.79 8.91 -1.48
C ARG A 2 1.42 8.00 -2.65
N THR A 3 1.45 6.70 -2.40
CA THR A 3 1.01 5.66 -3.32
C THR A 3 -0.36 5.18 -2.88
N ILE A 4 -1.35 5.18 -3.79
CA ILE A 4 -2.74 4.85 -3.47
C ILE A 4 -3.14 3.55 -4.18
N PHE A 5 -3.70 2.62 -3.41
CA PHE A 5 -4.29 1.37 -3.90
C PHE A 5 -5.78 1.30 -3.56
N TYR A 6 -6.55 0.73 -4.49
CA TYR A 6 -7.94 0.36 -4.26
C TYR A 6 -8.04 -1.16 -4.25
N LEU A 7 -8.20 -1.70 -3.05
CA LEU A 7 -8.22 -3.12 -2.77
C LEU A 7 -9.65 -3.59 -2.51
N THR A 8 -9.91 -4.88 -2.73
CA THR A 8 -11.07 -5.56 -2.15
C THR A 8 -10.81 -5.86 -0.67
N LYS A 9 -11.86 -6.22 0.09
CA LYS A 9 -11.68 -6.65 1.49
C LYS A 9 -10.78 -7.88 1.63
N PHE A 10 -10.83 -8.80 0.66
CA PHE A 10 -9.98 -9.99 0.64
C PHE A 10 -8.51 -9.62 0.43
N GLN A 11 -8.20 -8.82 -0.60
CA GLN A 11 -6.83 -8.34 -0.85
C GLN A 11 -6.26 -7.55 0.32
N TYR A 12 -7.10 -6.75 0.99
CA TYR A 12 -6.68 -6.05 2.21
C TYR A 12 -6.28 -7.05 3.31
N ALA A 13 -7.11 -8.07 3.57
CA ALA A 13 -6.81 -9.08 4.57
C ALA A 13 -5.49 -9.81 4.25
N ASP A 14 -5.23 -10.10 2.97
CA ASP A 14 -4.01 -10.81 2.54
C ASP A 14 -2.73 -10.01 2.76
N ILE A 15 -2.76 -8.67 2.67
CA ILE A 15 -1.56 -7.83 2.78
C ILE A 15 -1.41 -7.14 4.14
N LYS A 16 -2.48 -7.03 4.94
CA LYS A 16 -2.45 -6.28 6.20
C LYS A 16 -1.32 -6.73 7.12
N ASP A 17 -1.19 -8.04 7.35
CA ASP A 17 -0.18 -8.58 8.25
C ASP A 17 1.24 -8.26 7.75
N ALA A 18 1.45 -8.30 6.43
CA ALA A 18 2.73 -7.94 5.83
C ALA A 18 3.04 -6.43 5.94
N LEU A 19 2.03 -5.56 5.91
CA LEU A 19 2.21 -4.12 6.12
C LEU A 19 2.55 -3.80 7.58
N ASP A 20 1.89 -4.46 8.53
CA ASP A 20 2.16 -4.32 9.96
C ASP A 20 3.58 -4.78 10.29
N ASP A 21 3.98 -5.94 9.75
CA ASP A 21 5.33 -6.47 9.88
C ASP A 21 6.42 -5.52 9.38
N ILE A 22 6.13 -4.74 8.33
CA ILE A 22 7.06 -3.73 7.81
C ILE A 22 7.04 -2.48 8.69
N CYS A 23 5.87 -2.00 9.11
CA CYS A 23 5.75 -0.87 10.03
C CYS A 23 6.54 -1.09 11.33
N ASP A 24 6.56 -2.32 11.85
CA ASP A 24 7.30 -2.66 13.07
C ASP A 24 8.83 -2.70 12.87
N LYS A 25 9.30 -2.92 11.64
CA LYS A 25 10.73 -3.08 11.29
C LYS A 25 11.34 -1.85 10.63
N ASP A 26 10.53 -1.01 9.98
CA ASP A 26 10.92 0.18 9.22
C ASP A 26 10.10 1.38 9.70
N ASP A 27 10.74 2.25 10.50
CA ASP A 27 10.15 3.47 11.07
C ASP A 27 9.81 4.54 10.00
N THR A 28 10.38 4.41 8.80
CA THR A 28 10.06 5.24 7.64
C THR A 28 8.86 4.72 6.85
N PHE A 29 8.37 3.52 7.17
CA PHE A 29 7.19 2.95 6.54
C PHE A 29 5.92 3.36 7.28
N ARG A 30 5.09 4.15 6.62
CA ARG A 30 3.80 4.61 7.16
C ARG A 30 2.71 4.39 6.13
N TYR A 31 1.55 3.95 6.59
CA TYR A 31 0.39 3.76 5.74
C TYR A 31 -0.91 4.11 6.47
N ASP A 32 -1.96 4.40 5.70
CA ASP A 32 -3.33 4.66 6.17
C ASP A 32 -4.32 3.77 5.41
N ILE A 33 -5.42 3.43 6.08
CA ILE A 33 -6.52 2.66 5.49
C ILE A 33 -7.83 3.45 5.59
N LYS A 34 -8.61 3.46 4.50
CA LYS A 34 -9.99 3.93 4.50
C LYS A 34 -10.92 2.88 3.93
N HIS A 35 -11.92 2.47 4.71
CA HIS A 35 -12.96 1.58 4.24
C HIS A 35 -14.03 2.36 3.47
N MET A 36 -14.32 1.93 2.23
CA MET A 36 -15.27 2.56 1.31
C MET A 36 -16.28 1.52 0.82
N GLY A 37 -17.16 1.07 1.71
CA GLY A 37 -18.16 0.04 1.41
C GLY A 37 -17.53 -1.32 1.13
N SER A 38 -17.60 -1.79 -0.13
CA SER A 38 -16.98 -3.04 -0.57
C SER A 38 -15.49 -2.92 -0.92
N LYS A 39 -14.98 -1.69 -1.01
CA LYS A 39 -13.58 -1.41 -1.33
C LYS A 39 -12.81 -0.90 -0.11
N VAL A 40 -11.51 -1.10 -0.13
CA VAL A 40 -10.55 -0.59 0.84
C VAL A 40 -9.56 0.28 0.10
N LYS A 41 -9.36 1.51 0.58
CA LYS A 41 -8.35 2.42 0.06
C LYS A 41 -7.13 2.35 0.97
N LEU A 42 -6.04 1.80 0.45
CA LEU A 42 -4.74 1.79 1.12
C LEU A 42 -3.92 2.98 0.60
N ILE A 43 -3.34 3.75 1.51
CA ILE A 43 -2.49 4.91 1.22
C ILE A 43 -1.13 4.64 1.87
N VAL A 44 -0.08 4.53 1.07
CA VAL A 44 1.28 4.33 1.58
C VAL A 44 2.06 5.62 1.42
N TYR A 45 2.61 6.12 2.52
CA TYR A 45 3.40 7.34 2.54
C TYR A 45 4.87 7.03 2.23
N SER A 46 5.53 7.94 1.53
CA SER A 46 6.95 7.83 1.16
C SER A 46 7.57 9.21 1.08
N GLU A 47 8.83 9.33 1.48
CA GLU A 47 9.55 10.60 1.45
C GLU A 47 9.93 10.96 0.03
N THR A 48 10.36 9.97 -0.75
CA THR A 48 10.83 10.14 -2.13
C THR A 48 9.96 9.40 -3.15
N GLU A 49 10.04 9.85 -4.40
CA GLU A 49 9.39 9.19 -5.54
C GLU A 49 9.90 7.77 -5.76
N LYS A 50 11.22 7.58 -5.64
CA LYS A 50 11.88 6.28 -5.74
C LYS A 50 11.34 5.29 -4.70
N GLN A 51 11.18 5.73 -3.44
CA GLN A 51 10.55 4.91 -2.39
C GLN A 51 9.10 4.59 -2.73
N ALA A 52 8.32 5.58 -3.19
CA ALA A 52 6.91 5.40 -3.55
C ALA A 52 6.74 4.34 -4.66
N TYR A 53 7.62 4.36 -5.67
CA TYR A 53 7.67 3.35 -6.73
C TYR A 53 8.08 1.97 -6.22
N ALA A 54 9.14 1.88 -5.42
CA ALA A 54 9.62 0.61 -4.88
C ALA A 54 8.56 -0.07 -4.00
N ARG A 55 7.96 0.68 -3.06
CA ARG A 55 6.86 0.22 -2.20
C ARG A 55 5.64 -0.14 -3.05
N GLY A 56 5.34 0.68 -4.05
CA GLY A 56 4.22 0.44 -4.95
C GLY A 56 4.33 -0.87 -5.73
N PHE A 57 5.52 -1.12 -6.29
CA PHE A 57 5.84 -2.35 -7.01
C PHE A 57 5.77 -3.58 -6.10
N TRP A 58 6.35 -3.50 -4.89
CA TRP A 58 6.35 -4.60 -3.93
C TRP A 58 4.93 -5.01 -3.51
N ILE A 59 4.06 -4.03 -3.22
CA ILE A 59 2.65 -4.30 -2.86
C ILE A 59 1.91 -4.98 -4.01
N ARG A 60 2.15 -4.53 -5.24
CA ARG A 60 1.54 -5.10 -6.44
C ARG A 60 1.98 -6.56 -6.66
N ASP A 61 3.28 -6.81 -6.52
CA ASP A 61 3.88 -8.14 -6.63
C ASP A 61 3.32 -9.11 -5.57
N LYS A 62 3.25 -8.66 -4.30
CA LYS A 62 2.72 -9.46 -3.20
C LYS A 62 1.27 -9.89 -3.37
N LEU A 63 0.44 -9.01 -3.92
CA LEU A 63 -0.98 -9.30 -4.12
C LEU A 63 -1.26 -10.04 -5.43
N GLY A 64 -0.24 -10.25 -6.28
CA GLY A 64 -0.40 -10.94 -7.57
C GLY A 64 -1.41 -10.28 -8.51
N ILE A 65 -1.61 -8.96 -8.41
CA ILE A 65 -2.64 -8.23 -9.13
C ILE A 65 -2.06 -7.12 -10.00
N ASP A 66 -2.59 -6.98 -11.20
CA ASP A 66 -2.27 -5.87 -12.09
C ASP A 66 -3.10 -4.62 -11.73
N VAL A 67 -2.96 -4.14 -10.50
CA VAL A 67 -3.54 -2.85 -10.10
C VAL A 67 -2.57 -1.74 -10.45
N GLY A 68 -2.99 -0.83 -11.31
CA GLY A 68 -2.31 0.45 -11.49
C GLY A 68 -2.32 1.23 -10.17
N PHE A 69 -1.15 1.64 -9.68
CA PHE A 69 -1.04 2.56 -8.54
C PHE A 69 -0.69 3.96 -9.03
N ALA A 70 -1.22 4.97 -8.35
CA ALA A 70 -0.87 6.35 -8.62
C ALA A 70 0.07 6.87 -7.52
N VAL A 71 1.23 7.35 -7.93
CA VAL A 71 2.11 8.16 -7.06
C VAL A 71 1.65 9.61 -7.16
N ARG A 72 1.32 10.22 -6.02
CA ARG A 72 0.95 11.64 -5.95
C ARG A 72 1.89 12.38 -5.01
N ARG A 73 2.28 13.61 -5.40
CA ARG A 73 3.05 14.53 -4.54
C ARG A 73 2.22 14.93 -3.32
#